data_AF-A0A1G1KG33-F1
#
_entry.id   AF-A0A1G1KG33-F1
#
_cell.length_a   1.000
_cell.length_b   1.000
_cell.length_c   1.000
_cell.angle_alpha   90.00
_cell.angle_beta   90.00
_cell.angle_gamma   90.00
#
_symmetry.space_group_name_H-M   'P 1'
#
loop_
_entity.id
_entity.type
_entity.pdbx_description
1 polymer ?
#
loop_
_entity_poly.entity_id
_entity_poly.type
_entity_poly.pdbx_seq_one_letter_code
_entity_poly.pdbx_strand_id
1 'polypeptide(L)'
;MVMLITAPLGAKAQVTLPKAVRKALHLQDRQDMVGFIIQNGRVALTRIEPVPSRDPFTDQEWRAIDRLADQRPAAAPSGAEASLRYLQRHLRRR
;
A
#
# COMPACT_ATOMS: atom_id res chain seq x y z
N MET A 1 14.06 14.37 24.90
CA MET A 1 15.13 13.62 25.59
C MET A 1 15.55 12.47 24.71
N VAL A 2 16.85 12.28 24.47
CA VAL A 2 17.38 11.15 23.69
C VAL A 2 17.74 10.03 24.68
N MET A 3 17.19 8.83 24.50
CA MET A 3 17.58 7.65 25.26
C MET A 3 18.27 6.64 24.34
N LEU A 4 19.44 6.16 24.77
CA LEU A 4 20.11 5.02 24.14
C LEU A 4 19.61 3.73 24.80
N ILE A 5 18.97 2.87 24.02
CA ILE A 5 18.46 1.56 24.48
C ILE A 5 19.11 0.49 23.60
N THR A 6 19.73 -0.50 24.23
CA THR A 6 20.38 -1.62 23.54
C THR A 6 19.58 -2.91 23.73
N ALA A 7 19.57 -3.77 22.72
CA ALA A 7 18.99 -5.10 22.78
C ALA A 7 19.86 -6.09 22.00
N PRO A 8 19.94 -7.36 22.43
CA PRO A 8 20.69 -8.37 21.69
C PRO A 8 20.02 -8.68 20.34
N LEU A 9 20.85 -9.00 19.34
CA LEU A 9 20.39 -9.53 18.07
C LEU A 9 20.20 -11.04 18.20
N GLY A 10 18.97 -11.50 18.07
CA GLY A 10 18.60 -12.91 18.09
C GLY A 10 18.84 -13.61 16.75
N ALA A 11 18.39 -14.87 16.68
CA ALA A 11 18.46 -15.66 15.44
C ALA A 11 17.75 -14.94 14.28
N LYS A 12 18.24 -15.17 13.05
CA LYS A 12 17.72 -14.54 11.82
C LYS A 12 17.70 -13.01 11.87
N ALA A 13 18.64 -12.40 12.61
CA ALA A 13 18.74 -10.97 12.81
C ALA A 13 17.46 -10.31 13.39
N GLN A 14 16.73 -11.05 14.22
CA GLN A 14 15.54 -10.53 14.90
C GLN A 14 15.92 -9.80 16.19
N VAL A 15 15.29 -8.67 16.47
CA VAL A 15 15.41 -7.96 17.76
C VAL A 15 14.05 -7.89 18.42
N THR A 16 13.98 -8.34 19.67
CA THR A 16 12.79 -8.13 20.51
C THR A 16 12.76 -6.66 20.95
N LEU A 17 11.74 -5.90 20.52
CA LEU A 17 11.56 -4.50 20.90
C LEU A 17 11.48 -4.36 22.44
N PRO A 18 12.42 -3.68 23.11
CA PRO A 18 12.37 -3.50 24.56
C PRO A 18 11.11 -2.77 25.02
N LYS A 19 10.66 -3.03 26.27
CA LYS A 19 9.44 -2.43 26.84
C LYS A 19 9.43 -0.90 26.74
N ALA A 20 10.58 -0.24 26.93
CA ALA A 20 10.71 1.21 26.82
C ALA A 20 10.43 1.72 25.39
N VAL A 21 10.92 1.01 24.36
CA VAL A 21 10.69 1.35 22.96
C VAL A 21 9.22 1.13 22.58
N ARG A 22 8.61 0.00 23.01
CA ARG A 22 7.18 -0.26 22.76
C ARG A 22 6.29 0.83 23.35
N LYS A 23 6.59 1.28 24.57
CA LYS A 23 5.88 2.38 25.22
C LYS A 23 6.06 3.71 24.49
N ALA A 24 7.29 4.03 24.07
CA ALA A 24 7.59 5.27 23.35
C ALA A 24 6.87 5.36 21.99
N LEU A 25 6.64 4.22 21.34
CA LEU A 25 5.92 4.12 20.08
C LEU A 25 4.41 3.83 20.25
N HIS A 26 3.93 3.73 21.48
CA HIS A 26 2.53 3.40 21.79
C HIS A 26 2.04 2.12 21.08
N LEU A 27 2.91 1.09 21.02
CA LEU A 27 2.60 -0.17 20.36
C LEU A 27 1.79 -1.09 21.28
N GLN A 28 0.74 -1.70 20.74
CA GLN A 28 -0.03 -2.80 21.33
C GLN A 28 0.34 -4.13 20.67
N ASP A 29 0.22 -5.20 21.44
CA ASP A 29 0.63 -6.53 20.98
C ASP A 29 -0.27 -7.02 19.82
N ARG A 30 0.35 -7.70 18.85
CA ARG A 30 -0.27 -8.49 17.76
C ARG A 30 -0.98 -7.75 16.62
N GLN A 31 -1.22 -6.45 16.70
CA GLN A 31 -1.90 -5.70 15.60
C GLN A 31 -1.09 -4.54 15.04
N ASP A 32 -0.19 -3.96 15.83
CA ASP A 32 0.54 -2.77 15.39
C ASP A 32 1.70 -3.12 14.47
N MET A 33 1.85 -2.31 13.43
CA MET A 33 2.96 -2.39 12.48
C MET A 33 4.04 -1.38 12.83
N VAL A 34 5.28 -1.76 12.57
CA VAL A 34 6.43 -0.86 12.65
C VAL A 34 7.07 -0.70 11.29
N GLY A 35 7.45 0.53 10.96
CA GLY A 35 8.20 0.89 9.77
C GLY A 35 9.66 1.15 10.10
N PHE A 36 10.53 0.93 9.12
CA PHE A 36 11.96 1.22 9.20
C PHE A 36 12.30 2.31 8.19
N ILE A 37 12.88 3.41 8.67
CA ILE A 37 13.40 4.49 7.83
C ILE A 37 14.91 4.40 7.87
N ILE A 38 15.54 4.20 6.72
CA ILE A 38 17.00 4.07 6.60
C ILE A 38 17.56 5.38 6.05
N GLN A 39 18.37 6.08 6.84
CA GLN A 39 19.00 7.35 6.43
C GLN A 39 20.40 7.45 7.04
N ASN A 40 21.41 7.78 6.22
CA ASN A 40 22.80 8.01 6.65
C ASN A 40 23.38 6.88 7.51
N GLY A 41 23.12 5.62 7.14
CA GLY A 41 23.60 4.44 7.87
C GLY A 41 22.93 4.21 9.23
N ARG A 42 21.86 4.95 9.54
CA ARG A 42 21.04 4.80 10.74
C ARG A 42 19.66 4.31 10.35
N VAL A 43 19.07 3.51 11.23
CA VAL A 43 17.69 3.04 11.09
C VAL A 43 16.84 3.69 12.17
N ALA A 44 15.80 4.42 11.77
CA ALA A 44 14.76 4.89 12.65
C ALA A 44 13.55 3.96 12.56
N LEU A 45 12.99 3.60 13.72
CA LEU A 45 11.81 2.75 13.82
C LEU A 45 10.61 3.61 14.21
N THR A 46 9.50 3.46 13.48
CA THR A 46 8.27 4.24 13.71
C THR A 46 7.06 3.33 13.77
N ARG A 47 6.00 3.74 14.47
CA ARG A 47 4.68 3.11 14.33
C ARG A 47 4.12 3.44 12.95
N ILE A 48 3.50 2.45 12.32
CA ILE A 48 2.71 2.63 11.10
C ILE A 48 1.28 2.27 11.43
N GLU A 49 0.38 3.20 11.15
CA GLU A 49 -1.05 2.91 11.09
C GLU A 49 -1.32 2.40 9.67
N PRO A 50 -1.72 1.12 9.49
CA PRO A 50 -2.14 0.65 8.19
C PRO A 50 -3.37 1.46 7.81
N VAL A 51 -3.20 2.38 6.86
CA VAL A 51 -4.34 3.00 6.20
C VAL A 51 -4.93 1.91 5.33
N PRO A 52 -6.13 1.38 5.63
CA PRO A 52 -6.77 0.45 4.72
C PRO A 52 -6.83 1.15 3.36
N SER A 53 -6.30 0.48 2.33
CA SER A 53 -6.44 0.95 0.96
C SER A 53 -7.92 1.31 0.78
N ARG A 54 -8.21 2.59 0.54
CA ARG A 54 -9.53 3.01 0.07
C ARG A 54 -9.62 2.63 -1.40
N ASP A 55 -9.39 1.35 -1.69
CA ASP A 55 -9.58 0.85 -3.02
C ASP A 55 -11.08 0.95 -3.30
N PRO A 56 -11.49 1.76 -4.29
CA PRO A 56 -12.89 1.86 -4.65
C PRO A 56 -13.43 0.53 -5.23
N PHE A 57 -12.55 -0.43 -5.55
CA PHE A 57 -12.88 -1.69 -6.17
C PHE A 57 -12.36 -2.88 -5.35
N THR A 58 -13.15 -3.94 -5.34
CA THR A 58 -12.76 -5.26 -4.81
C THR A 58 -11.76 -5.94 -5.74
N ASP A 59 -11.00 -6.92 -5.23
CA ASP A 59 -10.09 -7.75 -6.05
C ASP A 59 -10.78 -8.37 -7.27
N GLN A 60 -12.07 -8.72 -7.14
CA GLN A 60 -12.85 -9.29 -8.24
C GLN A 60 -13.15 -8.24 -9.32
N GLU A 61 -13.45 -7.00 -8.93
CA GLU A 61 -13.68 -5.88 -9.84
C GLU A 61 -12.38 -5.50 -10.56
N TRP A 62 -11.24 -5.50 -9.87
CA TRP A 62 -9.94 -5.32 -10.51
C TRP A 62 -9.65 -6.35 -11.60
N ARG A 63 -9.88 -7.65 -11.32
CA ARG A 63 -9.72 -8.70 -12.34
C ARG A 63 -10.65 -8.51 -13.53
N ALA A 64 -11.81 -7.89 -13.34
CA ALA A 64 -12.72 -7.57 -14.44
C ALA A 64 -12.23 -6.37 -15.26
N ILE A 65 -11.73 -5.33 -14.58
CA ILE A 65 -11.11 -4.16 -15.21
C ILE A 65 -9.89 -4.56 -16.03
N ASP A 66 -8.99 -5.37 -15.48
CA ASP A 66 -7.79 -5.86 -16.18
C ASP A 66 -8.18 -6.65 -17.44
N ARG A 67 -9.17 -7.55 -17.33
CA ARG A 67 -9.68 -8.31 -18.47
C ARG A 67 -10.28 -7.42 -19.55
N LEU A 68 -10.96 -6.34 -19.17
CA LEU A 68 -11.51 -5.36 -20.13
C LEU A 68 -10.41 -4.52 -20.77
N ALA A 69 -9.36 -4.17 -20.03
CA ALA A 69 -8.21 -3.43 -20.55
C ALA A 69 -7.39 -4.26 -21.56
N ASP A 70 -7.24 -5.56 -21.32
CA ASP A 70 -6.56 -6.49 -22.24
C ASP A 70 -7.35 -6.75 -23.53
N GLN A 71 -8.67 -6.56 -23.50
CA GLN A 71 -9.52 -6.64 -24.68
C GLN A 71 -9.29 -5.41 -25.56
N ARG A 72 -8.33 -5.53 -26.48
CA ARG A 72 -8.13 -4.55 -27.54
C ARG A 72 -9.42 -4.50 -28.38
N PRO A 73 -10.09 -3.33 -28.51
CA PRO A 73 -11.26 -3.25 -29.39
C PRO A 73 -10.82 -3.57 -30.82
N ALA A 74 -11.69 -4.28 -31.57
CA ALA A 74 -11.41 -4.71 -32.94
C ALA A 74 -10.99 -3.56 -33.88
N ALA A 75 -11.34 -2.32 -33.53
CA ALA A 75 -10.73 -1.10 -34.05
C ALA A 75 -10.67 -0.06 -32.92
N ALA A 76 -9.48 0.46 -32.61
CA ALA A 76 -9.38 1.65 -31.78
C ALA A 76 -9.88 2.87 -32.59
N PRO A 77 -10.82 3.67 -32.06
CA PRO A 77 -11.23 4.88 -32.75
C PRO A 77 -10.02 5.80 -32.95
N SER A 78 -9.75 6.17 -34.20
CA SER A 78 -8.70 7.13 -34.51
C SER A 78 -9.23 8.56 -34.33
N GLY A 79 -8.71 9.24 -33.31
CA GLY A 79 -9.04 10.64 -33.03
C GLY A 79 -10.13 10.85 -31.98
N ALA A 80 -10.13 12.05 -31.39
CA ALA A 80 -10.93 12.40 -30.22
C ALA A 80 -12.44 12.24 -30.44
N GLU A 81 -12.94 12.59 -31.62
CA GLU A 81 -14.39 12.56 -31.91
C GLU A 81 -14.93 11.13 -32.06
N ALA A 82 -14.14 10.25 -32.69
CA ALA A 82 -14.47 8.83 -32.82
C ALA A 82 -14.47 8.13 -31.46
N SER A 83 -13.50 8.48 -30.61
CA SER A 83 -13.41 7.99 -29.23
C SER A 83 -14.59 8.47 -28.39
N LEU A 84 -14.98 9.74 -28.49
CA LEU A 84 -16.14 10.29 -27.78
C LEU A 84 -17.44 9.58 -28.20
N ARG A 85 -17.66 9.37 -29.50
CA ARG A 85 -18.83 8.62 -30.00
C ARG A 85 -18.85 7.18 -29.51
N TYR A 86 -17.69 6.52 -29.49
CA TYR A 86 -17.57 5.16 -28.96
C TYR A 86 -17.94 5.11 -27.47
N LEU A 87 -17.38 6.01 -26.65
CA LEU A 87 -17.66 6.09 -25.22
C LEU A 87 -19.13 6.42 -24.94
N GLN A 88 -19.71 7.40 -25.64
CA GLN A 88 -21.13 7.75 -25.48
C GLN A 88 -22.08 6.60 -25.84
N ARG A 89 -21.72 5.76 -26.82
CA ARG A 89 -22.51 4.59 -27.23
C ARG A 89 -22.43 3.44 -26.23
N HIS A 90 -21.27 3.19 -25.64
CA HIS A 90 -21.03 1.98 -24.84
C HIS A 90 -21.08 2.21 -23.33
N LEU A 91 -20.83 3.44 -22.85
CA LEU A 91 -20.87 3.79 -21.43
C LEU A 91 -22.21 4.40 -20.99
N ARG A 92 -23.12 4.73 -21.92
CA ARG A 92 -24.50 5.11 -21.57
C ARG A 92 -25.34 3.86 -21.32
N ARG A 93 -25.21 3.28 -20.13
CA ARG A 93 -26.28 2.57 -19.38
C ARG A 93 -25.77 2.03 -18.04
N ARG A 94 -25.84 2.85 -16.99
CA ARG A 94 -26.77 2.72 -15.84
C ARG A 94 -26.52 3.87 -14.88
#